data_AF-A0A1M5QU48-F1
#
_entry.id   AF-A0A1M5QU48-F1
#
_cell.length_a   1.000
_cell.length_b   1.000
_cell.length_c   1.000
_cell.angle_alpha   90.00
_cell.angle_beta   90.00
_cell.angle_gamma   90.00
#
_symmetry.space_group_name_H-M   'P 1'
#
loop_
_entity.id
_entity.type
_entity.pdbx_description
1 polymer ?
#
loop_
_entity_poly.entity_id
_entity_poly.type
_entity_poly.pdbx_seq_one_letter_code
_entity_poly.pdbx_strand_id
1 'polypeptide(L)'
;MPKATSKTTAAPDMSKSVNAMQAMSFLAPLIAPQIKQFWDTQEKVLDETQRFTQHWFERRHAAVRSSLDTARSVTTGGISNPMTAISMLTDWQRHSAERMAEDAREWFETMSRCAEYAVNTEKNTLDETMTEAADLARKVTKSAKSEPV
;
A
#
# COMPACT_ATOMS: atom_id res chain seq x y z
N MET A 1 35.74 -48.72 -21.14
CA MET A 1 35.73 -47.56 -20.23
C MET A 1 35.37 -46.30 -21.03
N PRO A 2 34.64 -45.34 -20.45
CA PRO A 2 33.57 -44.59 -21.13
C PRO A 2 34.05 -43.31 -21.85
N LYS A 3 33.34 -42.95 -22.94
CA LYS A 3 33.44 -41.64 -23.61
C LYS A 3 32.84 -40.56 -22.71
N ALA A 4 33.65 -39.61 -22.27
CA ALA A 4 33.18 -38.42 -21.59
C ALA A 4 32.53 -37.47 -22.62
N THR A 5 31.21 -37.35 -22.59
CA THR A 5 30.49 -36.27 -23.25
C THR A 5 30.65 -35.01 -22.40
N SER A 6 31.54 -34.11 -22.81
CA SER A 6 31.61 -32.76 -22.26
C SER A 6 30.29 -32.05 -22.56
N LYS A 7 29.47 -31.81 -21.52
CA LYS A 7 28.36 -30.87 -21.60
C LYS A 7 28.95 -29.48 -21.84
N THR A 8 28.89 -29.01 -23.08
CA THR A 8 29.12 -27.60 -23.41
C THR A 8 28.05 -26.78 -22.69
N THR A 9 28.45 -26.05 -21.66
CA THR A 9 27.64 -25.00 -21.07
C THR A 9 27.43 -23.94 -22.15
N ALA A 10 26.24 -23.90 -22.74
CA ALA A 10 25.92 -22.93 -23.77
C ALA A 10 26.11 -21.52 -23.19
N ALA A 11 26.90 -20.70 -23.89
CA ALA A 11 27.00 -19.27 -23.59
C ALA A 11 25.60 -18.64 -23.64
N PRO A 12 25.31 -17.63 -22.79
CA PRO A 12 24.02 -16.95 -22.83
C PRO A 12 23.80 -16.35 -24.22
N ASP A 13 22.69 -16.75 -24.84
CA ASP A 13 22.31 -16.31 -26.18
C ASP A 13 21.99 -14.81 -26.16
N MET A 14 22.99 -14.01 -26.53
CA MET A 14 22.88 -12.54 -26.54
C MET A 14 21.78 -12.05 -27.50
N SER A 15 21.41 -12.83 -28.53
CA SER A 15 20.34 -12.46 -29.46
C SER A 15 18.97 -12.42 -28.77
N LYS A 16 18.72 -13.34 -27.82
CA LYS A 16 17.50 -13.32 -26.99
C LYS A 16 17.46 -12.11 -26.08
N SER A 17 18.60 -11.69 -25.55
CA SER A 17 18.71 -10.52 -24.68
C SER A 17 18.43 -9.22 -25.46
N VAL A 18 18.96 -9.10 -26.69
CA VAL A 18 18.70 -7.96 -27.57
C VAL A 18 17.23 -7.91 -27.99
N ASN A 19 16.65 -9.04 -28.39
CA ASN A 19 15.22 -9.11 -28.76
C ASN A 19 14.30 -8.75 -27.58
N ALA A 20 14.62 -9.23 -26.38
CA ALA A 20 13.88 -8.88 -25.16
C ALA A 20 13.99 -7.39 -24.84
N MET A 21 15.18 -6.79 -24.99
CA MET A 21 15.40 -5.37 -24.75
C MET A 21 14.66 -4.49 -25.78
N GLN A 22 14.61 -4.92 -27.03
CA GLN A 22 13.88 -4.23 -28.08
C GLN A 22 12.36 -4.33 -27.87
N ALA A 23 11.85 -5.52 -27.50
CA ALA A 23 10.45 -5.71 -27.12
C ALA A 23 10.06 -4.84 -25.91
N MET A 24 10.92 -4.78 -24.89
CA MET A 24 10.73 -3.88 -23.74
C MET A 24 10.72 -2.41 -24.15
N SER A 25 11.57 -2.00 -25.08
CA SER A 25 11.60 -0.60 -25.56
C SER A 25 10.32 -0.22 -26.32
N PHE A 26 9.73 -1.16 -27.06
CA PHE A 26 8.43 -0.96 -27.72
C PHE A 26 7.26 -0.90 -26.74
N LEU A 27 7.30 -1.71 -25.68
CA LEU A 27 6.26 -1.76 -24.66
C LEU A 27 6.42 -0.67 -23.59
N ALA A 28 7.62 -0.11 -23.43
CA ALA A 28 7.94 0.86 -22.38
C ALA A 28 6.96 2.05 -22.31
N PRO A 29 6.56 2.70 -23.42
CA PRO A 29 5.56 3.76 -23.37
C PRO A 29 4.21 3.27 -22.81
N LEU A 30 3.76 2.08 -23.21
CA LEU A 30 2.47 1.52 -22.79
C LEU A 30 2.42 1.12 -21.31
N ILE A 31 3.57 0.73 -20.72
CA ILE A 31 3.65 0.26 -19.33
C ILE A 31 4.16 1.32 -18.35
N ALA A 32 4.86 2.35 -18.82
CA ALA A 32 5.43 3.38 -17.96
C ALA A 32 4.38 4.17 -17.15
N PRO A 33 3.21 4.57 -17.71
CA PRO A 33 2.14 5.19 -16.94
C PRO A 33 1.65 4.28 -15.81
N GLN A 34 1.43 3.00 -16.10
CA GLN A 34 0.98 2.02 -15.10
C GLN A 34 1.98 1.84 -13.96
N ILE A 35 3.29 1.77 -14.26
CA ILE A 35 4.35 1.68 -13.24
C ILE A 35 4.37 2.94 -12.37
N LYS A 36 4.25 4.12 -12.97
CA LYS A 36 4.23 5.39 -12.23
C LYS A 36 3.03 5.48 -11.30
N GLN A 37 1.83 5.19 -11.81
CA GLN A 37 0.58 5.23 -11.03
C GLN A 37 0.59 4.18 -9.91
N PHE A 38 1.18 3.00 -10.16
CA PHE A 38 1.38 1.98 -9.13
C PHE A 38 2.23 2.51 -7.96
N TRP A 39 3.39 3.10 -8.24
CA TRP A 39 4.25 3.64 -7.19
C TRP A 39 3.62 4.83 -6.46
N ASP A 40 2.91 5.71 -7.17
CA ASP A 40 2.17 6.82 -6.56
C ASP A 40 1.05 6.32 -5.62
N THR A 41 0.36 5.23 -6.00
CA THR A 41 -0.64 4.58 -5.15
C THR A 41 0.00 3.96 -3.91
N GLN A 42 1.13 3.27 -4.07
CA GLN A 42 1.87 2.68 -2.95
C GLN A 42 2.29 3.76 -1.94
N GLU A 43 2.75 4.92 -2.41
CA GLU A 43 3.10 6.04 -1.54
C GLU A 43 1.89 6.51 -0.71
N LYS A 44 0.73 6.72 -1.36
CA LYS A 44 -0.50 7.11 -0.67
C LYS A 44 -0.96 6.09 0.37
N VAL A 45 -0.84 4.79 0.07
CA VAL A 45 -1.18 3.72 1.02
C VAL A 45 -0.23 3.73 2.24
N LEU A 46 1.06 4.00 2.01
CA LEU A 46 2.04 4.14 3.08
C LEU A 46 1.72 5.36 3.96
N ASP A 47 1.37 6.50 3.37
CA ASP A 47 0.97 7.71 4.10
C ASP A 47 -0.25 7.46 5.00
N GLU A 48 -1.29 6.81 4.48
CA GLU A 48 -2.48 6.47 5.27
C GLU A 48 -2.15 5.52 6.42
N THR A 49 -1.28 4.52 6.16
CA THR A 49 -0.83 3.57 7.18
C THR A 49 -0.01 4.28 8.27
N GLN A 50 0.87 5.19 7.88
CA GLN A 50 1.65 6.00 8.82
C GLN A 50 0.73 6.86 9.69
N ARG A 51 -0.25 7.52 9.09
CA ARG A 51 -1.23 8.33 9.81
C ARG A 51 -2.03 7.50 10.82
N PHE A 52 -2.58 6.36 10.38
CA PHE A 52 -3.32 5.45 11.26
C PHE A 52 -2.45 4.97 12.43
N THR A 53 -1.22 4.53 12.16
CA THR A 53 -0.33 3.99 13.20
C THR A 53 0.04 5.06 14.23
N GLN A 54 0.28 6.30 13.82
CA GLN A 54 0.52 7.42 14.74
C GLN A 54 -0.64 7.60 15.73
N HIS A 55 -1.87 7.72 15.24
CA HIS A 55 -3.05 7.89 16.10
C HIS A 55 -3.31 6.65 16.98
N TRP A 56 -3.09 5.45 16.44
CA TRP A 56 -3.20 4.21 17.21
C TRP A 56 -2.22 4.19 18.39
N PHE A 57 -0.96 4.57 18.15
CA PHE A 57 0.05 4.66 19.21
C PHE A 57 -0.34 5.70 20.28
N GLU A 58 -0.81 6.87 19.87
CA GLU A 58 -1.29 7.90 20.80
C GLU A 58 -2.41 7.38 21.71
N ARG A 59 -3.43 6.73 21.13
CA ARG A 59 -4.55 6.14 21.89
C ARG A 59 -4.09 5.00 22.80
N ARG A 60 -3.11 4.18 22.38
CA ARG A 60 -2.52 3.13 23.22
C ARG A 60 -1.71 3.68 24.38
N HIS A 61 -0.93 4.73 24.17
CA HIS A 61 -0.24 5.42 25.26
C HIS A 61 -1.22 6.05 26.25
N ALA A 62 -2.28 6.69 25.77
CA ALA A 62 -3.34 7.23 26.63
C ALA A 62 -4.02 6.13 27.47
N ALA A 63 -4.33 4.99 26.84
CA ALA A 63 -4.89 3.84 27.53
C ALA A 63 -3.96 3.36 28.66
N VAL A 64 -2.67 3.11 28.36
CA VAL A 64 -1.69 2.64 29.35
C VAL A 64 -1.51 3.63 30.50
N ARG A 65 -1.42 4.93 30.21
CA ARG A 65 -1.32 5.98 31.24
C ARG A 65 -2.54 5.97 32.16
N SER A 66 -3.75 5.95 31.59
CA SER A 66 -4.98 5.87 32.39
C SER A 66 -5.05 4.60 33.24
N SER A 67 -4.59 3.44 32.73
CA SER A 67 -4.51 2.21 33.52
C SER A 67 -3.59 2.35 34.73
N LEU A 68 -2.42 2.97 34.54
CA LEU A 68 -1.46 3.20 35.61
C LEU A 68 -1.99 4.16 36.67
N ASP A 69 -2.67 5.23 36.24
CA ASP A 69 -3.27 6.21 37.15
C ASP A 69 -4.42 5.59 37.96
N THR A 70 -5.25 4.76 37.33
CA THR A 70 -6.28 3.98 38.03
C THR A 70 -5.66 3.02 39.04
N ALA A 71 -4.63 2.24 38.64
CA ALA A 71 -3.96 1.30 39.53
C ALA A 71 -3.30 2.00 40.73
N ARG A 72 -2.65 3.14 40.51
CA ARG A 72 -2.09 3.97 41.58
C ARG A 72 -3.18 4.49 42.51
N SER A 73 -4.26 5.04 41.97
CA SER A 73 -5.36 5.57 42.77
C SER A 73 -6.03 4.52 43.65
N VAL A 74 -6.21 3.30 43.14
CA VAL A 74 -6.74 2.17 43.92
C VAL A 74 -5.78 1.77 45.04
N THR A 75 -4.47 1.75 44.77
CA THR A 75 -3.46 1.31 45.75
C THR A 75 -3.11 2.38 46.80
N THR A 76 -3.15 3.66 46.46
CA THR A 76 -2.84 4.78 47.38
C THR A 76 -4.07 5.36 48.07
N GLY A 77 -5.24 5.29 47.44
CA GLY A 77 -6.46 6.00 47.84
C GLY A 77 -7.47 5.21 48.66
N GLY A 78 -7.40 3.88 48.67
CA GLY A 78 -8.22 3.10 49.61
C GLY A 78 -8.62 1.70 49.14
N ILE A 79 -8.00 0.70 49.74
CA ILE A 79 -8.64 -0.60 50.01
C ILE A 79 -9.85 -0.43 50.96
N SER A 80 -10.02 0.75 51.57
CA SER A 80 -11.08 1.08 52.52
C SER A 80 -12.49 1.20 51.92
N ASN A 81 -12.63 1.39 50.59
CA ASN A 81 -13.95 1.40 49.93
C ASN A 81 -13.95 0.62 48.60
N PRO A 82 -14.38 -0.67 48.62
CA PRO A 82 -14.48 -1.51 47.44
C PRO A 82 -15.32 -0.93 46.30
N MET A 83 -16.37 -0.15 46.62
CA MET A 83 -17.27 0.42 45.61
C MET A 83 -16.57 1.49 44.78
N THR A 84 -15.67 2.27 45.38
CA THR A 84 -14.86 3.27 44.66
C THR A 84 -13.91 2.57 43.69
N ALA A 85 -13.22 1.51 44.12
CA ALA A 85 -12.31 0.75 43.26
C ALA A 85 -13.06 0.10 42.07
N ILE A 86 -14.25 -0.45 42.30
CA ILE A 86 -15.10 -1.00 41.23
C ILE A 86 -15.49 0.10 40.23
N SER A 87 -15.94 1.26 40.71
CA SER A 87 -16.31 2.38 39.83
C SER A 87 -15.14 2.82 38.94
N MET A 88 -13.94 2.97 39.52
CA MET A 88 -12.75 3.37 38.77
C MET A 88 -12.34 2.35 37.72
N LEU A 89 -12.49 1.05 38.01
CA LEU A 89 -12.24 -0.02 37.04
C LEU A 89 -13.28 -0.01 35.92
N THR A 90 -14.56 0.16 36.24
CA THR A 90 -15.65 0.25 35.25
C THR A 90 -15.47 1.45 34.33
N ASP A 91 -15.09 2.61 34.88
CA ASP A 91 -14.82 3.81 34.09
C ASP A 91 -13.61 3.62 33.18
N TRP A 92 -12.55 2.98 33.67
CA TRP A 92 -11.40 2.63 32.83
C TRP A 92 -11.78 1.67 31.70
N GLN A 93 -12.58 0.63 32.00
CA GLN A 93 -13.08 -0.31 30.99
C GLN A 93 -13.91 0.37 29.91
N ARG A 94 -14.82 1.28 30.29
CA ARG A 94 -15.65 2.05 29.35
C ARG A 94 -14.78 2.85 28.38
N HIS A 95 -13.85 3.66 28.89
CA HIS A 95 -12.96 4.45 28.04
C HIS A 95 -12.04 3.56 27.19
N SER A 96 -11.70 2.35 27.65
CA SER A 96 -10.96 1.39 26.85
C SER A 96 -11.78 0.90 25.65
N ALA A 97 -13.05 0.60 25.85
CA ALA A 97 -13.96 0.20 24.77
C ALA A 97 -14.16 1.33 23.74
N GLU A 98 -14.32 2.58 24.19
CA GLU A 98 -14.42 3.75 23.32
C GLU A 98 -13.17 3.91 22.43
N ARG A 99 -11.97 3.81 23.02
CA ARG A 99 -10.71 3.87 22.25
C ARG A 99 -10.60 2.74 21.23
N MET A 100 -11.05 1.53 21.56
CA MET A 100 -11.05 0.40 20.63
C MET A 100 -12.05 0.59 19.48
N ALA A 101 -13.23 1.14 19.76
CA ALA A 101 -14.21 1.47 18.74
C ALA A 101 -13.66 2.54 17.78
N GLU A 102 -12.96 3.53 18.32
CA GLU A 102 -12.30 4.57 17.54
C GLU A 102 -11.17 4.00 16.67
N ASP A 103 -10.37 3.06 17.19
CA ASP A 103 -9.36 2.35 16.38
C ASP A 103 -9.99 1.60 15.21
N ALA A 104 -11.10 0.89 15.46
CA ALA A 104 -11.79 0.14 14.44
C ALA A 104 -12.35 1.08 13.35
N ARG A 105 -12.99 2.18 13.77
CA ARG A 105 -13.52 3.21 12.86
C ARG A 105 -12.43 3.76 11.96
N GLU A 106 -11.32 4.22 12.55
CA GLU A 106 -10.23 4.80 11.79
C GLU A 106 -9.54 3.78 10.88
N TRP A 107 -9.42 2.52 11.32
CA TRP A 107 -8.91 1.44 10.48
C TRP A 107 -9.79 1.22 9.25
N PHE A 108 -11.12 1.16 9.41
CA PHE A 108 -12.03 1.03 8.28
C PHE A 108 -11.94 2.21 7.33
N GLU A 109 -11.88 3.44 7.86
CA GLU A 109 -11.72 4.64 7.04
C GLU A 109 -10.39 4.64 6.25
N THR A 110 -9.31 4.21 6.88
CA THR A 110 -8.00 4.05 6.24
C THR A 110 -8.05 3.03 5.11
N MET A 111 -8.63 1.85 5.38
CA MET A 111 -8.81 0.82 4.36
C MET A 111 -9.69 1.28 3.20
N SER A 112 -10.76 2.04 3.47
CA SER A 112 -11.61 2.62 2.44
C SER A 112 -10.87 3.61 1.55
N ARG A 113 -10.06 4.51 2.12
CA ARG A 113 -9.22 5.45 1.33
C ARG A 113 -8.18 4.71 0.50
N CYS A 114 -7.51 3.71 1.06
CA CYS A 114 -6.56 2.88 0.31
C CYS A 114 -7.23 2.16 -0.88
N ALA A 115 -8.43 1.62 -0.68
CA ALA A 115 -9.20 1.01 -1.76
C ALA A 115 -9.60 2.03 -2.83
N GLU A 116 -10.00 3.23 -2.43
CA GLU A 116 -10.31 4.32 -3.36
C GLU A 116 -9.10 4.72 -4.21
N TYR A 117 -7.89 4.80 -3.62
CA TYR A 117 -6.67 5.06 -4.38
C TYR A 117 -6.42 3.97 -5.44
N ALA A 118 -6.59 2.70 -5.09
CA ALA A 118 -6.42 1.60 -6.04
C ALA A 118 -7.42 1.68 -7.21
N VAL A 119 -8.70 1.90 -6.92
CA VAL A 119 -9.77 1.98 -7.94
C VAL A 119 -9.56 3.19 -8.85
N ASN A 120 -9.24 4.35 -8.29
CA ASN A 120 -9.00 5.55 -9.08
C ASN A 120 -7.76 5.43 -9.96
N THR A 121 -6.72 4.74 -9.48
CA THR A 121 -5.52 4.44 -10.27
C THR A 121 -5.82 3.53 -11.45
N GLU A 122 -6.60 2.47 -11.27
CA GLU A 122 -7.01 1.61 -12.38
C GLU A 122 -7.78 2.38 -13.44
N LYS A 123 -8.71 3.23 -13.01
CA LYS A 123 -9.49 4.08 -13.91
C LYS A 123 -8.61 5.06 -14.70
N ASN A 124 -7.75 5.81 -14.02
CA ASN A 124 -6.88 6.79 -14.67
C ASN A 124 -5.87 6.13 -15.62
N THR A 125 -5.33 4.98 -15.24
CA THR A 125 -4.39 4.22 -16.08
C THR A 125 -5.05 3.70 -17.35
N LEU A 126 -6.32 3.26 -17.27
CA LEU A 126 -7.08 2.82 -18.44
C LEU A 126 -7.30 3.95 -19.44
N ASP A 127 -7.69 5.14 -18.97
CA ASP A 127 -7.91 6.32 -19.82
C ASP A 127 -6.61 6.80 -20.49
N GLU A 128 -5.50 6.83 -19.74
CA GLU A 128 -4.17 7.17 -20.27
C GLU A 128 -3.70 6.16 -21.33
N THR A 129 -3.86 4.85 -21.06
CA THR A 129 -3.48 3.78 -22.00
C THR A 129 -4.29 3.86 -23.30
N MET A 130 -5.60 4.13 -23.22
CA MET A 130 -6.44 4.31 -24.40
C MET A 130 -6.00 5.52 -25.24
N THR A 131 -5.61 6.61 -24.59
CA THR A 131 -5.13 7.82 -25.26
C THR A 131 -3.82 7.57 -25.99
N GLU A 132 -2.85 6.91 -25.35
CA GLU A 132 -1.58 6.58 -25.98
C GLU A 132 -1.73 5.58 -27.14
N ALA A 133 -2.61 4.58 -27.01
CA ALA A 133 -2.92 3.66 -28.09
C ALA A 133 -3.51 4.39 -29.31
N ALA A 134 -4.41 5.35 -29.09
CA ALA A 134 -4.98 6.17 -30.15
C ALA A 134 -3.93 7.06 -30.83
N ASP A 135 -3.01 7.64 -30.07
CA ASP A 135 -1.93 8.46 -30.60
C ASP A 135 -0.87 7.64 -31.36
N LEU A 136 -0.57 6.42 -30.90
CA LEU A 136 0.26 5.47 -31.64
C LEU A 136 -0.39 5.13 -32.98
N ALA A 137 -1.68 4.78 -32.98
CA ALA A 137 -2.44 4.47 -34.19
C ALA A 137 -2.45 5.65 -35.18
N ARG A 138 -2.60 6.89 -34.69
CA ARG A 138 -2.51 8.13 -35.49
C ARG A 138 -1.12 8.37 -36.07
N LYS A 139 -0.06 8.12 -35.30
CA LYS A 139 1.33 8.26 -35.77
C LYS A 139 1.64 7.24 -36.87
N VAL A 140 1.21 5.99 -36.70
CA VAL A 140 1.37 4.93 -37.71
C VAL A 140 0.62 5.28 -39.00
N THR A 141 -0.64 5.74 -38.91
CA THR A 141 -1.41 6.15 -40.08
C THR A 141 -0.84 7.39 -40.77
N LYS A 142 -0.28 8.35 -40.04
CA LYS A 142 0.43 9.50 -40.64
C LYS A 142 1.73 9.07 -41.33
N SER A 143 2.52 8.20 -40.70
CA SER A 143 3.77 7.69 -41.29
C SER A 143 3.51 6.92 -42.60
N ALA A 144 2.48 6.06 -42.62
CA ALA A 144 2.08 5.32 -43.83
C ALA A 144 1.58 6.23 -44.97
N LYS A 145 1.17 7.46 -44.66
CA LYS A 145 0.70 8.45 -45.65
C LYS A 145 1.81 9.38 -46.15
N SER A 146 2.98 9.36 -45.50
CA SER A 146 4.13 10.22 -45.79
C SER A 146 5.26 9.52 -46.55
N GLU A 147 5.16 8.22 -46.82
CA GLU A 147 6.00 7.53 -47.82
C GLU A 147 5.24 7.40 -49.16
N PRO A 148 5.34 8.39 -50.07
CA PRO A 148 5.26 8.14 -51.50
C PRO A 148 6.65 7.82 -52.06
N VAL A 149 6.69 6.79 -52.90
CA VAL A 149 7.76 6.26 -53.77
C VAL A 149 8.97 7.16 -54.01
#